data_AF-W9CJN5-F1
#
_entry.id   AF-W9CJN5-F1
#
_cell.length_a   1.000
_cell.length_b   1.000
_cell.length_c   1.000
_cell.angle_alpha   90.00
_cell.angle_beta   90.00
_cell.angle_gamma   90.00
#
_symmetry.space_group_name_H-M   'P 1'
#
loop_
_entity.id
_entity.type
_entity.pdbx_description
1 polymer ?
#
loop_
_entity_poly.entity_id
_entity_poly.type
_entity_poly.pdbx_seq_one_letter_code
_entity_poly.pdbx_strand_id
1 'polypeptide(L)'
;MSSHRSPSFRISVHYPDCNDSEFPTFQQLLRNQDAAVDLISKKAASLPWIGPSKGGFIINENGYSRAYVNATILAKADAFGKATVAYEVHGDILKKYVAMGRDRSKLGCPVTDELWTSDRSCRFNTFTSGAIYCNAKTGTCVVHGEIYKKWVAMEGADGVMGYPISDETLTPGGVTRFNMFSHGGAIYYTVTRGAFWIYGDIYKKWMATGGELGELGYPTSDEEFAPDEVCRFNRFSGGGAIYSTPEYGAVRVSGNIYKRWIALGGERSYLGIPITDEIAGKYNTRYSDFTGGSIWWHASIGTREFFGRDTNYNINITEIFINELRSSRIDTLYITASIATASGGVKSVALPLGEQSVGFAYPSLTLHACPISDEETVTFTYLIIHNNSNSRPDVLKKLEVAIHRLGTAAIEENFIASRSMRKSSIGDAIGAAMSTAPVPVSEPAVRPFEGWADSEGLGMPFLNCDGVVAAEVTTLKGSEVKAHLSLGNTWKVVDKHKGMKAPAWCGPVSQYHVLWNVEFS
;
A
#
# COMPACT_ATOMS: atom_id res chain seq x y z
N MET A 1 -20.69 31.84 68.79
CA MET A 1 -19.51 31.38 68.02
C MET A 1 -19.90 30.16 67.20
N SER A 2 -19.34 30.04 65.99
CA SER A 2 -19.37 28.89 65.07
C SER A 2 -20.69 28.14 64.80
N SER A 3 -21.25 28.34 63.61
CA SER A 3 -22.16 27.41 62.96
C SER A 3 -21.38 26.57 61.94
N HIS A 4 -21.21 25.25 62.16
CA HIS A 4 -20.67 24.37 61.13
C HIS A 4 -21.76 23.98 60.12
N ARG A 5 -21.66 24.50 58.90
CA ARG A 5 -22.35 23.98 57.71
C ARG A 5 -21.39 23.10 56.91
N SER A 6 -21.86 21.94 56.46
CA SER A 6 -21.16 21.08 55.52
C SER A 6 -20.91 21.80 54.18
N PRO A 7 -19.78 21.54 53.49
CA PRO A 7 -19.51 22.14 52.19
C PRO A 7 -20.34 21.46 51.10
N SER A 8 -21.44 22.10 50.70
CA SER A 8 -22.13 21.75 49.46
C SER A 8 -21.27 22.17 48.27
N PHE A 9 -20.67 21.22 47.57
CA PHE A 9 -19.95 21.48 46.32
C PHE A 9 -20.92 22.07 45.28
N ARG A 10 -20.82 23.38 45.03
CA ARG A 10 -21.33 23.99 43.79
C ARG A 10 -20.27 23.82 42.72
N ILE A 11 -20.53 22.96 41.74
CA ILE A 11 -19.78 22.99 40.48
C ILE A 11 -20.19 24.29 39.78
N SER A 12 -19.30 25.28 39.82
CA SER A 12 -19.41 26.46 38.98
C SER A 12 -19.06 26.05 37.56
N VAL A 13 -20.08 25.76 36.73
CA VAL A 13 -19.88 25.65 35.28
C VAL A 13 -19.60 27.05 34.77
N HIS A 14 -18.31 27.39 34.68
CA HIS A 14 -17.86 28.61 34.06
C HIS A 14 -18.04 28.43 32.54
N TYR A 15 -19.18 28.89 32.03
CA TYR A 15 -19.32 29.12 30.59
C TYR A 15 -18.29 30.18 30.19
N PRO A 16 -17.54 29.99 29.09
CA PRO A 16 -16.65 31.03 28.59
C PRO A 16 -17.48 32.27 28.26
N ASP A 17 -16.95 33.45 28.58
CA ASP A 17 -17.69 34.71 28.57
C ASP A 17 -18.50 34.91 27.28
N CYS A 18 -19.83 34.81 27.39
CA CYS A 18 -20.73 35.22 26.32
C CYS A 18 -20.58 36.73 26.16
N ASN A 19 -19.92 37.14 25.07
CA ASN A 19 -19.85 38.53 24.70
C ASN A 19 -21.23 38.96 24.17
N ASP A 20 -22.09 39.47 25.05
CA ASP A 20 -23.48 39.89 24.76
C ASP A 20 -23.60 41.01 23.70
N SER A 21 -22.49 41.44 23.09
CA SER A 21 -22.43 42.53 22.10
C SER A 21 -22.95 42.18 20.70
N GLU A 22 -23.20 40.91 20.38
CA GLU A 22 -23.67 40.50 19.03
C GLU A 22 -25.20 40.33 18.92
N PHE A 23 -25.92 40.27 20.05
CA PHE A 23 -27.36 40.01 20.08
C PHE A 23 -28.15 41.25 20.51
N PRO A 24 -29.27 41.60 19.83
CA PRO A 24 -30.06 42.75 20.20
C PRO A 24 -30.84 42.51 21.49
N THR A 25 -30.94 43.55 22.33
CA THR A 25 -31.83 43.51 23.50
C THR A 25 -33.30 43.41 23.08
N PHE A 26 -34.13 42.79 23.93
CA PHE A 26 -35.58 42.71 23.69
C PHE A 26 -36.24 44.10 23.49
N GLN A 27 -35.73 45.15 24.13
CA GLN A 27 -36.21 46.52 23.91
C GLN A 27 -35.86 47.07 22.52
N GLN A 28 -34.68 46.74 21.98
CA GLN A 28 -34.30 47.10 20.60
C GLN A 28 -35.19 46.37 19.58
N LEU A 29 -35.47 45.08 19.82
CA LEU A 29 -36.39 44.31 18.98
C LEU A 29 -37.81 44.87 19.01
N LEU A 30 -38.33 45.19 20.19
CA LEU A 30 -39.67 45.77 20.35
C LEU A 30 -39.79 47.14 19.67
N ARG A 31 -38.75 47.98 19.70
CA ARG A 31 -38.71 49.27 19.01
C ARG A 31 -38.70 49.16 17.48
N ASN A 32 -38.12 48.09 16.93
CA ASN A 32 -38.03 47.85 15.49
C ASN A 32 -39.15 46.95 14.93
N GLN A 33 -40.11 46.52 15.77
CA GLN A 33 -41.12 45.52 15.41
C GLN A 33 -41.92 45.91 14.16
N ASP A 34 -42.31 47.18 13.99
CA ASP A 34 -43.18 47.60 12.89
C ASP A 34 -42.48 47.49 11.53
N ALA A 35 -41.17 47.79 11.48
CA ALA A 35 -40.34 47.60 10.30
C ALA A 35 -40.18 46.12 9.95
N ALA A 36 -40.07 45.25 10.96
CA ALA A 36 -40.02 43.80 10.77
C ALA A 36 -41.38 43.21 10.34
N VAL A 37 -42.51 43.74 10.84
CA VAL A 37 -43.86 43.39 10.39
C VAL A 37 -44.06 43.76 8.92
N ASP A 38 -43.63 44.95 8.51
CA ASP A 38 -43.68 45.40 7.11
C ASP A 38 -42.79 44.54 6.19
N LEU A 39 -41.54 44.26 6.59
CA LEU A 39 -40.62 43.38 5.86
C LEU A 39 -41.21 41.98 5.64
N ILE A 40 -41.72 41.34 6.71
CA ILE A 40 -42.36 40.02 6.62
C ILE A 40 -43.64 40.08 5.78
N SER A 41 -44.42 41.16 5.86
CA SER A 41 -45.65 41.31 5.07
C SER A 41 -45.36 41.52 3.58
N LYS A 42 -44.29 42.24 3.22
CA LYS A 42 -43.80 42.38 1.84
C LYS A 42 -43.32 41.04 1.28
N LYS A 43 -42.54 40.28 2.06
CA LYS A 43 -42.13 38.92 1.71
C LYS A 43 -43.34 38.00 1.52
N ALA A 44 -44.32 38.05 2.41
CA ALA A 44 -45.58 37.29 2.28
C ALA A 44 -46.36 37.64 1.00
N ALA A 45 -46.45 38.93 0.66
CA ALA A 45 -47.11 39.39 -0.56
C ALA A 45 -46.42 38.87 -1.85
N SER A 46 -45.10 38.68 -1.83
CA SER A 46 -44.37 38.04 -2.93
C SER A 46 -44.57 36.52 -3.07
N LEU A 47 -45.23 35.88 -2.08
CA LEU A 47 -45.43 34.42 -2.03
C LEU A 47 -46.92 34.06 -1.86
N PRO A 48 -47.81 34.31 -2.83
CA PRO A 48 -49.27 34.14 -2.65
C PRO A 48 -49.72 32.74 -2.21
N TRP A 49 -48.92 31.72 -2.50
CA TRP A 49 -49.20 30.32 -2.18
C TRP A 49 -49.09 29.98 -0.67
N ILE A 50 -48.48 30.84 0.16
CA ILE A 50 -48.32 30.53 1.60
C ILE A 50 -49.64 30.59 2.39
N GLY A 51 -50.68 31.19 1.80
CA GLY A 51 -52.00 31.38 2.42
C GLY A 51 -52.05 32.51 3.45
N PRO A 52 -53.15 32.66 4.20
CA PRO A 52 -53.28 33.68 5.24
C PRO A 52 -52.35 33.41 6.44
N SER A 53 -52.12 34.43 7.28
CA SER A 53 -51.30 34.28 8.49
C SER A 53 -51.99 33.39 9.52
N LYS A 54 -51.24 32.43 10.06
CA LYS A 54 -51.68 31.42 11.04
C LYS A 54 -51.12 31.75 12.41
N GLY A 55 -51.78 32.67 13.11
CA GLY A 55 -51.35 33.17 14.42
C GLY A 55 -50.70 34.55 14.39
N GLY A 56 -50.22 34.99 15.55
CA GLY A 56 -49.62 36.31 15.75
C GLY A 56 -48.22 36.46 15.14
N PHE A 57 -47.75 37.70 15.09
CA PHE A 57 -46.35 38.03 14.91
C PHE A 57 -45.58 37.72 16.21
N ILE A 58 -44.41 37.11 16.11
CA ILE A 58 -43.62 36.64 17.24
C ILE A 58 -42.26 37.32 17.23
N ILE A 59 -41.88 37.91 18.37
CA ILE A 59 -40.53 38.41 18.64
C ILE A 59 -39.80 37.36 19.48
N ASN A 60 -38.67 36.88 18.97
CA ASN A 60 -37.75 35.96 19.64
C ASN A 60 -36.45 36.69 19.99
N GLU A 61 -35.59 36.11 20.82
CA GLU A 61 -34.28 36.67 21.19
C GLU A 61 -33.42 37.10 19.98
N ASN A 62 -33.52 36.38 18.86
CA ASN A 62 -32.65 36.55 17.70
C ASN A 62 -33.34 37.23 16.49
N GLY A 63 -34.58 37.70 16.64
CA GLY A 63 -35.34 38.35 15.57
C GLY A 63 -36.84 38.08 15.60
N TYR A 64 -37.42 37.92 14.42
CA TYR A 64 -38.87 37.97 14.21
C TYR A 64 -39.37 36.79 13.39
N SER A 65 -40.60 36.34 13.65
CA SER A 65 -41.25 35.35 12.80
C SER A 65 -42.76 35.54 12.71
N ARG A 66 -43.35 35.06 11.61
CA ARG A 66 -44.79 34.94 11.44
C ARG A 66 -45.12 33.65 10.70
N ALA A 67 -46.01 32.86 11.28
CA ALA A 67 -46.52 31.65 10.65
C ALA A 67 -47.67 31.99 9.70
N TYR A 68 -47.74 31.25 8.60
CA TYR A 68 -48.79 31.25 7.59
C TYR A 68 -49.35 29.81 7.47
N VAL A 69 -50.38 29.59 6.65
CA VAL A 69 -50.99 28.26 6.51
C VAL A 69 -49.98 27.22 6.01
N ASN A 70 -49.18 27.57 4.99
CA ASN A 70 -48.25 26.64 4.33
C ASN A 70 -46.76 26.89 4.62
N ALA A 71 -46.39 28.01 5.25
CA ALA A 71 -44.98 28.40 5.49
C ALA A 71 -44.81 29.16 6.82
N THR A 72 -43.56 29.32 7.26
CA THR A 72 -43.19 30.35 8.27
C THR A 72 -42.17 31.29 7.63
N ILE A 73 -42.38 32.60 7.76
CA ILE A 73 -41.38 33.60 7.39
C ILE A 73 -40.64 34.03 8.65
N LEU A 74 -39.32 34.04 8.59
CA LEU A 74 -38.43 34.47 9.67
C LEU A 74 -37.51 35.59 9.18
N ALA A 75 -37.26 36.58 10.04
CA ALA A 75 -36.34 37.67 9.77
C ALA A 75 -35.34 37.78 10.93
N LYS A 76 -34.05 37.56 10.64
CA LYS A 76 -32.98 37.74 11.63
C LYS A 76 -32.77 39.24 11.88
N ALA A 77 -32.60 39.62 13.15
CA ALA A 77 -32.24 40.97 13.52
C ALA A 77 -30.71 41.15 13.55
N ASP A 78 -30.23 42.37 13.26
CA ASP A 78 -28.88 42.81 13.60
C ASP A 78 -28.74 43.13 15.11
N ALA A 79 -27.53 43.48 15.55
CA ALA A 79 -27.24 43.86 16.94
C ALA A 79 -28.01 45.11 17.44
N PHE A 80 -28.65 45.86 16.55
CA PHE A 80 -29.51 47.01 16.89
C PHE A 80 -31.00 46.67 16.87
N GLY A 81 -31.34 45.40 16.65
CA GLY A 81 -32.71 44.89 16.58
C GLY A 81 -33.37 45.07 15.22
N LYS A 82 -32.67 45.56 14.19
CA LYS A 82 -33.27 45.85 12.89
C LYS A 82 -33.25 44.59 12.02
N ALA A 83 -34.42 44.22 11.50
CA ALA A 83 -34.54 43.21 10.46
C ALA A 83 -34.19 43.79 9.08
N THR A 84 -33.31 43.12 8.33
CA THR A 84 -32.87 43.56 6.99
C THR A 84 -33.34 42.64 5.88
N VAL A 85 -33.40 41.32 6.13
CA VAL A 85 -33.86 40.30 5.19
C VAL A 85 -34.78 39.31 5.90
N ALA A 86 -35.78 38.80 5.18
CA ALA A 86 -36.71 37.78 5.65
C ALA A 86 -36.75 36.60 4.67
N TYR A 87 -36.67 35.39 5.22
CA TYR A 87 -36.61 34.13 4.47
C TYR A 87 -37.80 33.24 4.85
N GLU A 88 -38.35 32.49 3.91
CA GLU A 88 -39.38 31.49 4.21
C GLU A 88 -38.81 30.07 4.37
N VAL A 89 -39.46 29.31 5.24
CA VAL A 89 -39.23 27.87 5.43
C VAL A 89 -40.59 27.19 5.35
N HIS A 90 -40.72 26.13 4.55
CA HIS A 90 -42.01 25.46 4.31
C HIS A 90 -41.89 23.93 4.23
N GLY A 91 -43.00 23.27 3.89
CA GLY A 91 -43.02 21.83 3.62
C GLY A 91 -42.48 20.97 4.77
N ASP A 92 -41.73 19.93 4.41
CA ASP A 92 -41.11 19.00 5.37
C ASP A 92 -39.87 19.60 6.04
N ILE A 93 -39.18 20.55 5.40
CA ILE A 93 -38.07 21.31 5.99
C ILE A 93 -38.57 22.09 7.21
N LEU A 94 -39.72 22.76 7.09
CA LEU A 94 -40.36 23.45 8.22
C LEU A 94 -40.74 22.47 9.32
N LYS A 95 -41.30 21.29 9.00
CA LYS A 95 -41.62 20.27 10.03
C LYS A 95 -40.37 19.85 10.81
N LYS A 96 -39.25 19.60 10.11
CA LYS A 96 -37.96 19.26 10.71
C LYS A 96 -37.42 20.39 11.58
N TYR A 97 -37.37 21.62 11.05
CA TYR A 97 -36.91 22.81 11.77
C TYR A 97 -37.74 23.08 13.04
N VAL A 98 -39.05 22.89 12.97
CA VAL A 98 -39.94 22.97 14.14
C VAL A 98 -39.63 21.90 15.18
N ALA A 99 -39.46 20.63 14.76
CA ALA A 99 -39.14 19.53 15.66
C ALA A 99 -37.78 19.72 16.37
N MET A 100 -36.83 20.43 15.76
CA MET A 100 -35.53 20.74 16.35
C MET A 100 -35.54 21.94 17.32
N GLY A 101 -36.66 22.68 17.44
CA GLY A 101 -36.76 23.86 18.29
C GLY A 101 -36.58 25.20 17.57
N ARG A 102 -36.73 25.24 16.24
CA ARG A 102 -36.66 26.46 15.41
C ARG A 102 -35.33 27.22 15.59
N ASP A 103 -35.40 28.54 15.77
CA ASP A 103 -34.28 29.47 15.89
C ASP A 103 -33.52 29.37 17.21
N ARG A 104 -34.07 28.63 18.19
CA ARG A 104 -33.37 28.22 19.41
C ARG A 104 -32.63 26.87 19.27
N SER A 105 -32.74 26.22 18.12
CA SER A 105 -31.97 25.01 17.80
C SER A 105 -30.53 25.35 17.43
N LYS A 106 -29.68 24.31 17.30
CA LYS A 106 -28.30 24.43 16.81
C LYS A 106 -28.16 24.96 15.37
N LEU A 107 -29.27 25.13 14.64
CA LEU A 107 -29.30 25.72 13.30
C LEU A 107 -29.30 27.26 13.36
N GLY A 108 -29.95 27.83 14.37
CA GLY A 108 -30.31 29.25 14.42
C GLY A 108 -31.28 29.65 13.30
N CYS A 109 -31.24 30.91 12.87
CA CYS A 109 -32.17 31.46 11.87
C CYS A 109 -31.85 30.99 10.43
N PRO A 110 -32.85 30.91 9.53
CA PRO A 110 -32.59 30.70 8.11
C PRO A 110 -31.81 31.87 7.50
N VAL A 111 -30.96 31.55 6.53
CA VAL A 111 -30.20 32.51 5.70
C VAL A 111 -30.49 32.35 4.19
N THR A 112 -31.34 31.38 3.83
CA THR A 112 -31.93 31.27 2.50
C THR A 112 -33.42 30.97 2.59
N ASP A 113 -34.11 31.33 1.52
CA ASP A 113 -35.39 30.77 1.10
C ASP A 113 -35.28 29.25 0.88
N GLU A 114 -36.41 28.56 0.63
CA GLU A 114 -36.37 27.14 0.27
C GLU A 114 -36.00 26.98 -1.21
N LEU A 115 -34.75 26.60 -1.45
CA LEU A 115 -34.13 26.50 -2.77
C LEU A 115 -34.07 25.05 -3.27
N TRP A 116 -33.99 24.89 -4.60
CA TRP A 116 -33.59 23.63 -5.22
C TRP A 116 -32.05 23.52 -5.25
N THR A 117 -31.52 22.31 -5.12
CA THR A 117 -30.16 21.99 -5.56
C THR A 117 -30.01 22.20 -7.08
N SER A 118 -28.76 22.37 -7.53
CA SER A 118 -28.38 22.60 -8.94
C SER A 118 -28.92 21.51 -9.88
N ASP A 119 -28.89 20.26 -9.44
CA ASP A 119 -29.44 19.07 -10.12
C ASP A 119 -30.97 18.91 -10.02
N ARG A 120 -31.65 19.78 -9.24
CA ARG A 120 -33.08 19.70 -8.87
C ARG A 120 -33.51 18.37 -8.23
N SER A 121 -32.61 17.61 -7.61
CA SER A 121 -32.98 16.37 -6.90
C SER A 121 -33.46 16.60 -5.47
N CYS A 122 -33.11 17.74 -4.86
CA CYS A 122 -33.32 18.01 -3.44
C CYS A 122 -33.77 19.46 -3.19
N ARG A 123 -34.57 19.68 -2.13
CA ARG A 123 -34.85 21.02 -1.57
C ARG A 123 -33.97 21.29 -0.38
N PHE A 124 -33.63 22.55 -0.12
CA PHE A 124 -32.92 22.93 1.11
C PHE A 124 -33.23 24.34 1.60
N ASN A 125 -33.07 24.53 2.90
CA ASN A 125 -32.81 25.83 3.51
C ASN A 125 -31.45 25.76 4.22
N THR A 126 -30.63 26.80 4.02
CA THR A 126 -29.44 27.02 4.84
C THR A 126 -29.81 27.89 6.05
N PHE A 127 -29.19 27.61 7.19
CA PHE A 127 -29.36 28.32 8.45
C PHE A 127 -27.99 28.82 8.95
N THR A 128 -27.99 29.70 9.95
CA THR A 128 -26.76 30.32 10.49
C THR A 128 -25.70 29.33 11.00
N SER A 129 -26.06 28.10 11.33
CA SER A 129 -25.12 27.08 11.87
C SER A 129 -25.47 25.64 11.44
N GLY A 130 -26.19 25.49 10.33
CA GLY A 130 -26.48 24.20 9.71
C GLY A 130 -27.33 24.33 8.45
N ALA A 131 -27.71 23.20 7.88
CA ALA A 131 -28.62 23.13 6.74
C ALA A 131 -29.59 21.95 6.89
N ILE A 132 -30.79 22.10 6.36
CA ILE A 132 -31.77 21.02 6.24
C ILE A 132 -32.03 20.77 4.76
N TYR A 133 -31.85 19.52 4.34
CA TYR A 133 -32.10 19.05 2.98
C TYR A 133 -33.31 18.12 2.99
N CYS A 134 -34.14 18.16 1.94
CA CYS A 134 -35.32 17.33 1.77
C CYS A 134 -35.34 16.68 0.40
N ASN A 135 -35.16 15.36 0.37
CA ASN A 135 -35.14 14.54 -0.83
C ASN A 135 -36.24 13.48 -0.76
N ALA A 136 -36.94 13.21 -1.86
CA ALA A 136 -38.05 12.25 -1.88
C ALA A 136 -37.64 10.79 -1.57
N LYS A 137 -36.35 10.44 -1.73
CA LYS A 137 -35.81 9.09 -1.47
C LYS A 137 -35.25 8.92 -0.05
N THR A 138 -34.52 9.93 0.46
CA THR A 138 -33.82 9.85 1.75
C THR A 138 -34.55 10.58 2.89
N GLY A 139 -35.61 11.33 2.57
CA GLY A 139 -36.38 12.12 3.51
C GLY A 139 -35.73 13.48 3.83
N THR A 140 -36.08 14.03 4.98
CA THR A 140 -35.60 15.34 5.44
C THR A 140 -34.46 15.17 6.44
N CYS A 141 -33.24 15.51 6.04
CA CYS A 141 -31.99 15.27 6.76
C CYS A 141 -31.37 16.60 7.22
N VAL A 142 -30.76 16.60 8.42
CA VAL A 142 -30.09 17.79 8.97
C VAL A 142 -28.59 17.59 9.18
N VAL A 143 -27.81 18.61 8.86
CA VAL A 143 -26.39 18.73 9.18
C VAL A 143 -26.15 20.03 9.95
N HIS A 144 -25.41 19.97 11.07
CA HIS A 144 -25.15 21.14 11.93
C HIS A 144 -23.82 21.04 12.69
N GLY A 145 -23.43 22.11 13.39
CA GLY A 145 -22.27 22.11 14.28
C GLY A 145 -20.94 21.84 13.55
N GLU A 146 -20.04 21.08 14.17
CA GLU A 146 -18.69 20.83 13.62
C GLU A 146 -18.70 20.02 12.32
N ILE A 147 -19.66 19.11 12.14
CA ILE A 147 -19.84 18.38 10.87
C ILE A 147 -20.25 19.36 9.76
N TYR A 148 -21.17 20.28 10.03
CA TYR A 148 -21.56 21.31 9.07
C TYR A 148 -20.42 22.27 8.73
N LYS A 149 -19.66 22.75 9.72
CA LYS A 149 -18.47 23.60 9.49
C LYS A 149 -17.46 22.90 8.57
N LYS A 150 -17.19 21.62 8.84
CA LYS A 150 -16.29 20.80 8.01
C LYS A 150 -16.82 20.65 6.59
N TRP A 151 -18.11 20.32 6.45
CA TRP A 151 -18.76 20.13 5.15
C TRP A 151 -18.80 21.42 4.30
N VAL A 152 -19.10 22.57 4.90
CA VAL A 152 -19.06 23.88 4.22
C VAL A 152 -17.63 24.25 3.79
N ALA A 153 -16.61 23.91 4.58
CA ALA A 153 -15.21 24.09 4.18
C ALA A 153 -14.78 23.18 3.01
N MET A 154 -15.59 22.17 2.66
CA MET A 154 -15.42 21.26 1.52
C MET A 154 -16.44 21.59 0.40
N GLU A 155 -16.78 22.87 0.23
CA GLU A 155 -17.72 23.39 -0.78
C GLU A 155 -19.19 22.91 -0.61
N GLY A 156 -19.51 22.26 0.51
CA GLY A 156 -20.88 21.90 0.88
C GLY A 156 -21.55 20.95 -0.13
N ALA A 157 -22.72 21.34 -0.62
CA ALA A 157 -23.56 20.50 -1.48
C ALA A 157 -23.07 20.40 -2.93
N ASP A 158 -22.28 21.36 -3.40
CA ASP A 158 -21.67 21.33 -4.73
C ASP A 158 -20.28 20.67 -4.70
N GLY A 159 -19.71 20.45 -3.51
CA GLY A 159 -18.42 19.81 -3.29
C GLY A 159 -18.44 18.27 -3.31
N VAL A 160 -17.29 17.68 -2.98
CA VAL A 160 -17.00 16.24 -3.13
C VAL A 160 -18.02 15.31 -2.45
N MET A 161 -18.61 15.73 -1.32
CA MET A 161 -19.58 14.94 -0.57
C MET A 161 -21.01 14.99 -1.14
N GLY A 162 -21.39 16.10 -1.78
CA GLY A 162 -22.79 16.38 -2.08
C GLY A 162 -23.61 16.73 -0.82
N TYR A 163 -24.93 16.55 -0.88
CA TYR A 163 -25.86 16.91 0.20
C TYR A 163 -26.00 15.82 1.28
N PRO A 164 -26.36 16.17 2.53
CA PRO A 164 -26.59 15.19 3.59
C PRO A 164 -27.81 14.30 3.29
N ILE A 165 -27.64 13.00 3.53
CA ILE A 165 -28.67 11.96 3.36
C ILE A 165 -28.99 11.22 4.68
N SER A 166 -28.41 11.65 5.80
CA SER A 166 -28.78 11.24 7.15
C SER A 166 -28.79 12.43 8.11
N ASP A 167 -29.41 12.26 9.27
CA ASP A 167 -29.18 13.15 10.42
C ASP A 167 -27.84 12.84 11.12
N GLU A 168 -27.39 13.75 12.00
CA GLU A 168 -26.25 13.53 12.91
C GLU A 168 -26.56 12.34 13.84
N THR A 169 -25.95 11.20 13.55
CA THR A 169 -26.21 9.92 14.23
C THR A 169 -25.02 9.55 15.13
N LEU A 170 -25.29 9.04 16.33
CA LEU A 170 -24.26 8.48 17.21
C LEU A 170 -23.83 7.11 16.72
N THR A 171 -22.53 6.82 16.68
CA THR A 171 -22.04 5.46 16.44
C THR A 171 -22.37 4.54 17.62
N PRO A 172 -22.49 3.22 17.39
CA PRO A 172 -22.59 2.25 18.48
C PRO A 172 -21.41 2.43 19.46
N GLY A 173 -21.72 2.57 20.75
CA GLY A 173 -20.74 2.93 21.79
C GLY A 173 -20.65 4.44 22.10
N GLY A 174 -21.28 5.30 21.30
CA GLY A 174 -21.52 6.72 21.63
C GLY A 174 -20.31 7.65 21.60
N VAL A 175 -19.15 7.17 21.15
CA VAL A 175 -17.89 7.94 21.14
C VAL A 175 -17.84 8.97 20.01
N THR A 176 -18.47 8.66 18.87
CA THR A 176 -18.40 9.49 17.66
C THR A 176 -19.80 9.79 17.11
N ARG A 177 -19.91 10.84 16.30
CA ARG A 177 -21.13 11.18 15.57
C ARG A 177 -20.82 11.31 14.09
N PHE A 178 -21.80 11.09 13.22
CA PHE A 178 -21.59 11.23 11.78
C PHE A 178 -22.85 11.63 11.03
N ASN A 179 -22.63 12.23 9.85
CA ASN A 179 -23.63 12.34 8.79
C ASN A 179 -23.11 11.57 7.56
N MET A 180 -24.03 10.95 6.82
CA MET A 180 -23.79 10.39 5.48
C MET A 180 -24.18 11.41 4.41
N PHE A 181 -23.52 11.37 3.26
CA PHE A 181 -23.70 12.32 2.15
C PHE A 181 -23.93 11.61 0.80
N SER A 182 -24.57 12.32 -0.13
CA SER A 182 -25.14 11.76 -1.37
C SER A 182 -24.12 11.13 -2.32
N HIS A 183 -22.85 11.54 -2.30
CA HIS A 183 -21.81 10.97 -3.17
C HIS A 183 -21.11 9.72 -2.57
N GLY A 184 -21.70 9.09 -1.55
CA GLY A 184 -21.20 7.83 -0.99
C GLY A 184 -20.00 8.02 -0.06
N GLY A 185 -20.10 9.00 0.84
CA GLY A 185 -19.15 9.25 1.91
C GLY A 185 -19.83 9.70 3.19
N ALA A 186 -19.02 9.87 4.23
CA ALA A 186 -19.45 10.31 5.55
C ALA A 186 -18.44 11.26 6.19
N ILE A 187 -18.92 12.11 7.10
CA ILE A 187 -18.08 12.95 7.95
C ILE A 187 -18.31 12.52 9.39
N TYR A 188 -17.24 12.06 10.06
CA TYR A 188 -17.23 11.63 11.45
C TYR A 188 -16.65 12.73 12.34
N TYR A 189 -17.33 13.03 13.44
CA TYR A 189 -16.92 14.00 14.45
C TYR A 189 -16.67 13.32 15.80
N THR A 190 -15.60 13.75 16.46
CA THR A 190 -15.29 13.43 17.87
C THR A 190 -14.88 14.69 18.62
N VAL A 191 -15.27 14.79 19.89
CA VAL A 191 -14.92 15.94 20.73
C VAL A 191 -13.39 16.08 20.92
N THR A 192 -12.65 14.98 20.88
CA THR A 192 -11.20 14.95 21.15
C THR A 192 -10.32 15.15 19.92
N ARG A 193 -10.82 14.96 18.69
CA ARG A 193 -10.03 15.10 17.46
C ARG A 193 -10.64 16.00 16.38
N GLY A 194 -11.90 16.41 16.52
CA GLY A 194 -12.60 17.19 15.48
C GLY A 194 -13.33 16.33 14.45
N ALA A 195 -13.55 16.89 13.27
CA ALA A 195 -14.33 16.29 12.18
C ALA A 195 -13.46 15.89 10.99
N PHE A 196 -13.59 14.64 10.55
CA PHE A 196 -12.85 14.03 9.44
C PHE A 196 -13.79 13.40 8.42
N TRP A 197 -13.40 13.47 7.16
CA TRP A 197 -14.20 12.97 6.03
C TRP A 197 -13.58 11.73 5.39
N ILE A 198 -14.44 10.83 4.93
CA ILE A 198 -14.09 9.58 4.26
C ILE A 198 -15.11 9.27 3.17
N TYR A 199 -14.66 8.93 1.96
CA TYR A 199 -15.53 8.69 0.80
C TYR A 199 -14.95 7.64 -0.15
N GLY A 200 -15.65 7.39 -1.27
CA GLY A 200 -15.10 6.65 -2.39
C GLY A 200 -14.73 5.20 -2.05
N ASP A 201 -13.64 4.70 -2.64
CA ASP A 201 -13.23 3.31 -2.48
C ASP A 201 -12.62 3.03 -1.09
N ILE A 202 -12.01 4.04 -0.45
CA ILE A 202 -11.58 3.96 0.95
C ILE A 202 -12.79 3.72 1.87
N TYR A 203 -13.88 4.50 1.68
CA TYR A 203 -15.12 4.31 2.45
C TYR A 203 -15.75 2.93 2.22
N LYS A 204 -15.85 2.48 0.96
CA LYS A 204 -16.40 1.15 0.62
C LYS A 204 -15.59 0.04 1.30
N LYS A 205 -14.25 0.09 1.23
CA LYS A 205 -13.35 -0.88 1.86
C LYS A 205 -13.48 -0.86 3.38
N TRP A 206 -13.52 0.32 3.99
CA TRP A 206 -13.70 0.49 5.43
C TRP A 206 -15.02 -0.10 5.93
N MET A 207 -16.14 0.21 5.27
CA MET A 207 -17.45 -0.37 5.58
C MET A 207 -17.44 -1.90 5.42
N ALA A 208 -16.80 -2.44 4.38
CA ALA A 208 -16.63 -3.89 4.19
C ALA A 208 -15.80 -4.56 5.30
N THR A 209 -14.93 -3.82 5.99
CA THR A 209 -14.18 -4.29 7.18
C THR A 209 -14.92 -4.11 8.51
N GLY A 210 -16.22 -3.79 8.48
CA GLY A 210 -17.07 -3.61 9.66
C GLY A 210 -17.30 -2.16 10.08
N GLY A 211 -16.80 -1.18 9.32
CA GLY A 211 -17.01 0.25 9.58
C GLY A 211 -16.54 0.66 10.99
N GLU A 212 -17.36 1.45 11.67
CA GLU A 212 -17.08 1.93 13.03
C GLU A 212 -17.04 0.83 14.11
N LEU A 213 -17.61 -0.34 13.83
CA LEU A 213 -17.56 -1.54 14.68
C LEU A 213 -16.37 -2.45 14.35
N GLY A 214 -15.69 -2.21 13.23
CA GLY A 214 -14.52 -2.97 12.80
C GLY A 214 -13.25 -2.62 13.58
N GLU A 215 -12.21 -3.44 13.42
CA GLU A 215 -10.93 -3.29 14.14
C GLU A 215 -10.20 -1.95 13.88
N LEU A 216 -10.49 -1.30 12.75
CA LEU A 216 -9.98 0.03 12.43
C LEU A 216 -10.67 1.13 13.26
N GLY A 217 -11.91 0.92 13.70
CA GLY A 217 -12.74 1.96 14.31
C GLY A 217 -12.97 3.14 13.36
N TYR A 218 -13.20 4.33 13.93
CA TYR A 218 -13.52 5.56 13.20
C TYR A 218 -12.29 6.25 12.56
N PRO A 219 -12.47 7.03 11.47
CA PRO A 219 -11.40 7.79 10.85
C PRO A 219 -10.86 8.90 11.76
N THR A 220 -9.56 9.14 11.69
CA THR A 220 -8.82 10.13 12.49
C THR A 220 -7.98 11.09 11.64
N SER A 221 -8.09 10.99 10.32
CA SER A 221 -7.57 11.95 9.35
C SER A 221 -8.60 12.17 8.26
N ASP A 222 -8.49 13.30 7.56
CA ASP A 222 -9.07 13.47 6.24
C ASP A 222 -8.42 12.51 5.23
N GLU A 223 -8.91 12.49 3.99
CA GLU A 223 -8.17 11.87 2.90
C GLU A 223 -6.89 12.69 2.64
N GLU A 224 -5.73 12.06 2.81
CA GLU A 224 -4.41 12.62 2.56
C GLU A 224 -3.78 11.97 1.31
N PHE A 225 -2.89 12.70 0.63
CA PHE A 225 -2.07 12.16 -0.44
C PHE A 225 -0.75 11.60 0.12
N ALA A 226 -0.31 10.46 -0.41
CA ALA A 226 1.03 9.94 -0.19
C ALA A 226 2.07 10.73 -1.03
N PRO A 227 3.38 10.53 -0.80
CA PRO A 227 4.45 11.26 -1.51
C PRO A 227 4.51 11.07 -3.03
N ASP A 228 3.76 10.10 -3.57
CA ASP A 228 3.61 9.87 -5.01
C ASP A 228 2.56 10.78 -5.67
N GLU A 229 1.80 11.55 -4.88
CA GLU A 229 0.66 12.39 -5.28
C GLU A 229 -0.48 11.64 -6.00
N VAL A 230 -0.44 10.30 -6.02
CA VAL A 230 -1.41 9.42 -6.70
C VAL A 230 -2.17 8.57 -5.69
N CYS A 231 -1.47 8.04 -4.68
CA CYS A 231 -2.08 7.25 -3.63
C CYS A 231 -2.75 8.16 -2.60
N ARG A 232 -3.99 7.84 -2.25
CA ARG A 232 -4.80 8.58 -1.27
C ARG A 232 -5.16 7.68 -0.10
N PHE A 233 -5.21 8.21 1.12
CA PHE A 233 -5.45 7.36 2.29
C PHE A 233 -6.15 8.08 3.44
N ASN A 234 -6.84 7.30 4.29
CA ASN A 234 -7.30 7.73 5.61
C ASN A 234 -6.62 6.89 6.70
N ARG A 235 -6.31 7.50 7.85
CA ARG A 235 -5.86 6.83 9.09
C ARG A 235 -7.03 6.63 10.05
N PHE A 236 -7.01 5.56 10.83
CA PHE A 236 -8.11 5.17 11.72
C PHE A 236 -7.68 4.90 13.16
N SER A 237 -8.62 5.12 14.08
CA SER A 237 -8.44 5.11 15.53
C SER A 237 -7.90 3.81 16.14
N GLY A 238 -8.18 2.65 15.53
CA GLY A 238 -7.77 1.32 15.99
C GLY A 238 -6.32 0.94 15.68
N GLY A 239 -5.57 1.80 15.00
CA GLY A 239 -4.17 1.52 14.62
C GLY A 239 -4.06 0.84 13.26
N GLY A 240 -4.51 1.55 12.22
CA GLY A 240 -4.38 1.15 10.84
C GLY A 240 -4.74 2.28 9.88
N ALA A 241 -4.59 2.02 8.60
CA ALA A 241 -4.92 2.93 7.51
C ALA A 241 -5.43 2.14 6.30
N ILE A 242 -6.18 2.82 5.44
CA ILE A 242 -6.59 2.30 4.13
C ILE A 242 -6.05 3.25 3.07
N TYR A 243 -5.23 2.72 2.18
CA TYR A 243 -4.63 3.41 1.05
C TYR A 243 -5.38 3.01 -0.22
N SER A 244 -5.53 3.94 -1.17
CA SER A 244 -6.25 3.74 -2.42
C SER A 244 -5.39 4.23 -3.58
N THR A 245 -5.12 3.33 -4.52
CA THR A 245 -4.48 3.67 -5.80
C THR A 245 -5.34 3.23 -6.98
N PRO A 246 -5.16 3.82 -8.18
CA PRO A 246 -5.76 3.29 -9.40
C PRO A 246 -5.31 1.85 -9.75
N GLU A 247 -4.10 1.45 -9.34
CA GLU A 247 -3.49 0.16 -9.69
C GLU A 247 -3.92 -0.99 -8.77
N TYR A 248 -3.93 -0.76 -7.45
CA TYR A 248 -4.21 -1.80 -6.42
C TYR A 248 -5.59 -1.67 -5.78
N GLY A 249 -6.33 -0.60 -6.08
CA GLY A 249 -7.59 -0.27 -5.42
C GLY A 249 -7.37 0.09 -3.94
N ALA A 250 -8.38 -0.14 -3.10
CA ALA A 250 -8.34 0.16 -1.68
C ALA A 250 -7.75 -1.00 -0.85
N VAL A 251 -6.63 -0.73 -0.20
CA VAL A 251 -5.77 -1.68 0.54
C VAL A 251 -5.71 -1.30 2.01
N ARG A 252 -6.05 -2.24 2.91
CA ARG A 252 -6.01 -2.09 4.37
C ARG A 252 -4.67 -2.57 4.92
N VAL A 253 -3.98 -1.73 5.69
CA VAL A 253 -2.84 -2.12 6.53
C VAL A 253 -3.15 -1.80 7.99
N SER A 254 -3.01 -2.78 8.88
CA SER A 254 -3.38 -2.65 10.29
C SER A 254 -2.45 -3.42 11.23
N GLY A 255 -2.69 -3.31 12.55
CA GLY A 255 -2.10 -4.20 13.53
C GLY A 255 -0.57 -4.05 13.66
N ASN A 256 0.13 -5.17 13.82
CA ASN A 256 1.58 -5.17 14.06
C ASN A 256 2.38 -4.84 12.80
N ILE A 257 1.87 -5.24 11.62
CA ILE A 257 2.46 -4.89 10.31
C ILE A 257 2.42 -3.37 10.12
N TYR A 258 1.25 -2.74 10.32
CA TYR A 258 1.11 -1.28 10.25
C TYR A 258 2.03 -0.55 11.23
N LYS A 259 2.08 -0.98 12.50
CA LYS A 259 2.97 -0.39 13.51
C LYS A 259 4.43 -0.44 13.08
N ARG A 260 4.89 -1.55 12.49
CA ARG A 260 6.27 -1.66 12.01
C ARG A 260 6.51 -0.78 10.79
N TRP A 261 5.60 -0.78 9.82
CA TRP A 261 5.70 0.05 8.62
C TRP A 261 5.78 1.55 8.94
N ILE A 262 4.90 2.06 9.81
CA ILE A 262 4.94 3.45 10.28
C ILE A 262 6.25 3.76 11.02
N ALA A 263 6.77 2.82 11.83
CA ALA A 263 8.06 3.00 12.50
C ALA A 263 9.28 3.04 11.54
N LEU A 264 9.12 2.58 10.29
CA LEU A 264 10.12 2.70 9.22
C LEU A 264 9.98 4.00 8.40
N GLY A 265 8.97 4.82 8.68
CA GLY A 265 8.62 6.03 7.92
C GLY A 265 7.35 5.92 7.06
N GLY A 266 6.60 4.80 7.16
CA GLY A 266 5.33 4.62 6.46
C GLY A 266 5.47 4.73 4.95
N GLU A 267 4.59 5.50 4.31
CA GLU A 267 4.61 5.79 2.88
C GLU A 267 5.89 6.52 2.38
N ARG A 268 6.70 7.07 3.30
CA ARG A 268 8.02 7.68 3.00
C ARG A 268 9.20 6.72 3.24
N SER A 269 8.94 5.49 3.69
CA SER A 269 9.97 4.47 3.90
C SER A 269 10.45 3.86 2.58
N TYR A 270 11.55 3.10 2.62
CA TYR A 270 12.05 2.34 1.46
C TYR A 270 11.09 1.24 0.97
N LEU A 271 10.03 0.92 1.72
CA LEU A 271 8.96 0.01 1.29
C LEU A 271 7.91 0.74 0.44
N GLY A 272 7.77 2.07 0.59
CA GLY A 272 6.73 2.87 -0.05
C GLY A 272 5.31 2.44 0.36
N ILE A 273 4.36 2.59 -0.57
CA ILE A 273 2.92 2.37 -0.34
C ILE A 273 2.53 0.87 -0.34
N PRO A 274 1.44 0.47 0.33
CA PRO A 274 0.99 -0.91 0.34
C PRO A 274 0.27 -1.33 -0.95
N ILE A 275 0.44 -2.60 -1.30
CA ILE A 275 -0.12 -3.27 -2.49
C ILE A 275 -1.20 -4.28 -2.08
N THR A 276 -1.02 -4.98 -0.96
CA THR A 276 -1.94 -6.03 -0.49
C THR A 276 -2.46 -5.76 0.92
N ASP A 277 -3.68 -6.25 1.19
CA ASP A 277 -4.20 -6.36 2.56
C ASP A 277 -3.30 -7.30 3.39
N GLU A 278 -3.59 -7.49 4.68
CA GLU A 278 -2.94 -8.54 5.47
C GLU A 278 -3.36 -9.95 4.98
N ILE A 279 -2.44 -10.66 4.34
CA ILE A 279 -2.62 -12.03 3.80
C ILE A 279 -2.15 -13.07 4.83
N ALA A 280 -2.87 -14.20 4.92
CA ALA A 280 -2.46 -15.35 5.71
C ALA A 280 -1.43 -16.22 4.96
N GLY A 281 -0.24 -16.40 5.54
CA GLY A 281 0.81 -17.27 5.02
C GLY A 281 0.86 -18.65 5.69
N LYS A 282 1.84 -19.46 5.28
CA LYS A 282 2.13 -20.77 5.90
C LYS A 282 2.52 -20.60 7.38
N TYR A 283 2.36 -21.65 8.19
CA TYR A 283 2.78 -21.66 9.60
C TYR A 283 2.19 -20.52 10.46
N ASN A 284 0.95 -20.11 10.16
CA ASN A 284 0.26 -19.00 10.82
C ASN A 284 0.98 -17.64 10.73
N THR A 285 1.84 -17.42 9.73
CA THR A 285 2.32 -16.08 9.44
C THR A 285 1.20 -15.20 8.87
N ARG A 286 1.41 -13.89 8.95
CA ARG A 286 0.65 -12.87 8.24
C ARG A 286 1.65 -11.99 7.49
N TYR A 287 1.29 -11.43 6.34
CA TYR A 287 2.15 -10.49 5.64
C TYR A 287 1.34 -9.48 4.82
N SER A 288 1.94 -8.32 4.55
CA SER A 288 1.47 -7.38 3.54
C SER A 288 2.63 -6.99 2.66
N ASP A 289 2.33 -6.79 1.38
CA ASP A 289 3.27 -6.37 0.35
C ASP A 289 3.15 -4.88 0.12
N PHE A 290 4.28 -4.27 -0.19
CA PHE A 290 4.48 -2.86 -0.45
C PHE A 290 5.30 -2.71 -1.74
N THR A 291 5.35 -1.50 -2.30
CA THR A 291 6.09 -1.22 -3.55
C THR A 291 7.57 -1.63 -3.53
N GLY A 292 8.24 -1.56 -2.39
CA GLY A 292 9.67 -1.88 -2.21
C GLY A 292 9.96 -3.20 -1.48
N GLY A 293 8.96 -4.04 -1.16
CA GLY A 293 9.17 -5.28 -0.41
C GLY A 293 7.94 -5.71 0.40
N SER A 294 8.12 -6.56 1.41
CA SER A 294 7.03 -7.10 2.23
C SER A 294 7.35 -7.02 3.72
N ILE A 295 6.33 -6.86 4.57
CA ILE A 295 6.47 -7.05 6.03
C ILE A 295 5.66 -8.26 6.44
N TRP A 296 6.34 -9.21 7.07
CA TRP A 296 5.74 -10.41 7.64
C TRP A 296 5.60 -10.26 9.15
N TRP A 297 4.64 -10.96 9.74
CA TRP A 297 4.40 -11.06 11.17
C TRP A 297 4.10 -12.49 11.57
N HIS A 298 4.61 -12.91 12.73
CA HIS A 298 4.17 -14.13 13.40
C HIS A 298 4.23 -13.96 14.92
N ALA A 299 3.28 -14.57 15.63
CA ALA A 299 3.05 -14.34 17.06
C ALA A 299 4.28 -14.57 17.96
N SER A 300 5.16 -15.53 17.63
CA SER A 300 6.35 -15.84 18.43
C SER A 300 7.61 -15.04 18.09
N ILE A 301 7.69 -14.40 16.92
CA ILE A 301 8.92 -13.72 16.43
C ILE A 301 8.73 -12.23 16.11
N GLY A 302 7.49 -11.73 16.16
CA GLY A 302 7.16 -10.35 15.81
C GLY A 302 7.18 -10.11 14.30
N THR A 303 7.50 -8.88 13.90
CA THR A 303 7.60 -8.48 12.48
C THR A 303 8.98 -8.71 11.89
N ARG A 304 9.06 -8.94 10.58
CA ARG A 304 10.29 -8.95 9.77
C ARG A 304 10.03 -8.32 8.40
N GLU A 305 10.96 -7.52 7.95
CA GLU A 305 10.98 -6.90 6.62
C GLU A 305 11.76 -7.75 5.62
N PHE A 306 11.30 -7.74 4.38
CA PHE A 306 11.97 -8.30 3.22
C PHE A 306 12.02 -7.18 2.19
N PHE A 307 13.21 -6.85 1.69
CA PHE A 307 13.45 -5.73 0.78
C PHE A 307 13.70 -6.26 -0.63
N GLY A 308 13.05 -5.66 -1.63
CA GLY A 308 12.87 -6.32 -2.91
C GLY A 308 11.89 -7.50 -2.81
N ARG A 309 11.39 -7.97 -3.95
CA ARG A 309 10.57 -9.20 -4.00
C ARG A 309 11.49 -10.43 -4.04
N ASP A 310 12.32 -10.58 -3.00
CA ASP A 310 13.25 -11.69 -2.83
C ASP A 310 12.50 -13.02 -2.93
N THR A 311 12.56 -13.60 -4.11
CA THR A 311 11.84 -14.81 -4.43
C THR A 311 12.82 -15.96 -4.30
N ASN A 312 12.45 -17.00 -3.58
CA ASN A 312 13.30 -18.17 -3.40
C ASN A 312 13.08 -19.13 -4.56
N TYR A 313 14.18 -19.59 -5.17
CA TYR A 313 14.16 -20.53 -6.29
C TYR A 313 14.91 -21.81 -5.94
N ASN A 314 14.42 -22.94 -6.44
CA ASN A 314 15.21 -24.17 -6.53
C ASN A 314 15.83 -24.24 -7.92
N ILE A 315 17.10 -24.64 -7.99
CA ILE A 315 17.85 -24.75 -9.25
C ILE A 315 18.34 -26.18 -9.35
N ASN A 316 17.92 -26.86 -10.41
CA ASN A 316 18.15 -28.29 -10.62
C ASN A 316 18.91 -28.53 -11.93
N ILE A 317 20.04 -29.23 -11.89
CA ILE A 317 20.57 -29.90 -13.09
C ILE A 317 20.07 -31.34 -13.03
N THR A 318 19.13 -31.68 -13.92
CA THR A 318 18.46 -32.99 -13.88
C THR A 318 19.00 -33.96 -14.90
N GLU A 319 19.46 -33.48 -16.05
CA GLU A 319 19.87 -34.31 -17.18
C GLU A 319 21.10 -33.71 -17.86
N ILE A 320 22.04 -34.58 -18.22
CA ILE A 320 23.21 -34.28 -19.04
C ILE A 320 23.22 -35.29 -20.18
N PHE A 321 23.14 -34.82 -21.42
CA PHE A 321 23.35 -35.66 -22.60
C PHE A 321 24.80 -35.54 -23.07
N ILE A 322 25.53 -36.65 -22.99
CA ILE A 322 26.93 -36.79 -23.42
C ILE A 322 26.91 -37.26 -24.88
N ASN A 323 27.20 -36.36 -25.82
CA ASN A 323 27.21 -36.63 -27.25
C ASN A 323 28.57 -37.19 -27.73
N GLU A 324 29.68 -36.66 -27.19
CA GLU A 324 31.05 -37.15 -27.43
C GLU A 324 31.82 -37.15 -26.09
N LEU A 325 32.76 -38.10 -25.91
CA LEU A 325 33.52 -38.29 -24.67
C LEU A 325 35.03 -38.25 -24.94
N ARG A 326 35.79 -37.49 -24.12
CA ARG A 326 37.24 -37.21 -24.28
C ARG A 326 38.17 -38.41 -24.08
N SER A 327 37.68 -39.51 -23.50
CA SER A 327 38.48 -40.66 -23.08
C SER A 327 37.79 -41.97 -23.47
N SER A 328 38.60 -42.95 -23.87
CA SER A 328 38.19 -44.35 -24.05
C SER A 328 38.43 -45.21 -22.81
N ARG A 329 38.92 -44.61 -21.71
CA ARG A 329 39.13 -45.27 -20.42
C ARG A 329 37.91 -45.07 -19.51
N ILE A 330 37.85 -45.91 -18.48
CA ILE A 330 36.86 -45.81 -17.41
C ILE A 330 37.33 -44.70 -16.47
N ASP A 331 36.84 -43.48 -16.67
CA ASP A 331 37.16 -42.31 -15.86
C ASP A 331 35.93 -41.82 -15.10
N THR A 332 36.12 -41.37 -13.85
CA THR A 332 35.03 -40.82 -13.04
C THR A 332 34.75 -39.38 -13.43
N LEU A 333 33.52 -39.12 -13.84
CA LEU A 333 32.98 -37.78 -14.06
C LEU A 333 32.52 -37.15 -12.74
N TYR A 334 32.76 -35.85 -12.61
CA TYR A 334 32.26 -35.02 -11.53
C TYR A 334 31.60 -33.78 -12.12
N ILE A 335 30.53 -33.31 -11.47
CA ILE A 335 29.92 -32.01 -11.75
C ILE A 335 29.88 -31.17 -10.48
N THR A 336 30.14 -29.88 -10.62
CA THR A 336 29.83 -28.89 -9.60
C THR A 336 29.10 -27.72 -10.23
N ALA A 337 28.21 -27.10 -9.47
CA ALA A 337 27.49 -25.91 -9.88
C ALA A 337 27.32 -24.94 -8.71
N SER A 338 27.17 -23.66 -9.04
CA SER A 338 26.84 -22.61 -8.08
C SER A 338 25.85 -21.59 -8.64
N ILE A 339 25.11 -20.99 -7.72
CA ILE A 339 24.49 -19.68 -7.91
C ILE A 339 25.20 -18.68 -7.01
N ALA A 340 25.43 -17.48 -7.55
CA ALA A 340 25.99 -16.35 -6.84
C ALA A 340 25.05 -15.14 -6.97
N THR A 341 24.55 -14.65 -5.84
CA THR A 341 23.73 -13.42 -5.74
C THR A 341 24.27 -12.51 -4.64
N ALA A 342 23.97 -11.21 -4.73
CA ALA A 342 24.38 -10.25 -3.70
C ALA A 342 23.56 -10.43 -2.41
N SER A 343 22.29 -10.83 -2.52
CA SER A 343 21.40 -11.15 -1.40
C SER A 343 21.72 -12.50 -0.72
N GLY A 344 22.02 -13.53 -1.51
CA GLY A 344 22.14 -14.92 -1.07
C GLY A 344 23.57 -15.42 -0.88
N GLY A 345 24.57 -14.65 -1.30
CA GLY A 345 25.96 -15.09 -1.37
C GLY A 345 26.17 -16.17 -2.42
N VAL A 346 27.16 -17.04 -2.20
CA VAL A 346 27.43 -18.19 -3.08
C VAL A 346 26.84 -19.46 -2.47
N LYS A 347 25.91 -20.10 -3.19
CA LYS A 347 25.47 -21.46 -2.91
C LYS A 347 26.04 -22.40 -3.96
N SER A 348 26.70 -23.45 -3.53
CA SER A 348 27.37 -24.41 -4.42
C SER A 348 27.18 -25.85 -3.96
N VAL A 349 27.29 -26.78 -4.90
CA VAL A 349 27.27 -28.23 -4.65
C VAL A 349 28.19 -28.92 -5.65
N ALA A 350 28.94 -29.93 -5.19
CA ALA A 350 29.71 -30.83 -6.06
C ALA A 350 29.25 -32.27 -5.85
N LEU A 351 29.14 -33.04 -6.93
CA LEU A 351 28.80 -34.45 -6.86
C LEU A 351 29.51 -35.28 -7.94
N PRO A 352 29.80 -36.55 -7.66
CA PRO A 352 30.33 -37.48 -8.64
C PRO A 352 29.19 -38.05 -9.49
N LEU A 353 29.32 -37.95 -10.80
CA LEU A 353 28.47 -38.63 -11.78
C LEU A 353 28.83 -40.11 -11.91
N GLY A 354 30.02 -40.51 -11.47
CA GLY A 354 30.53 -41.88 -11.63
C GLY A 354 31.10 -42.11 -13.03
N GLU A 355 31.19 -43.37 -13.41
CA GLU A 355 31.61 -43.81 -14.74
C GLU A 355 30.43 -43.62 -15.71
N GLN A 356 30.66 -42.93 -16.83
CA GLN A 356 29.61 -42.64 -17.83
C GLN A 356 30.11 -42.92 -19.25
N SER A 357 29.18 -43.24 -20.14
CA SER A 357 29.40 -43.40 -21.58
C SER A 357 28.62 -42.34 -22.35
N VAL A 358 28.74 -42.34 -23.69
CA VAL A 358 27.88 -41.53 -24.58
C VAL A 358 26.41 -41.94 -24.34
N GLY A 359 25.57 -40.97 -23.96
CA GLY A 359 24.22 -41.23 -23.45
C GLY A 359 23.75 -40.18 -22.43
N PHE A 360 22.73 -40.52 -21.64
CA PHE A 360 22.15 -39.64 -20.63
C PHE A 360 22.67 -39.95 -19.22
N ALA A 361 23.07 -38.92 -18.48
CA ALA A 361 23.39 -38.97 -17.06
C ALA A 361 22.43 -38.09 -16.26
N TYR A 362 22.04 -38.54 -15.06
CA TYR A 362 21.03 -37.90 -14.21
C TYR A 362 21.62 -37.49 -12.85
N PRO A 363 22.31 -36.32 -12.75
CA PRO A 363 23.02 -35.90 -11.55
C PRO A 363 22.17 -35.72 -10.28
N SER A 364 20.87 -35.44 -10.40
CA SER A 364 20.02 -35.00 -9.28
C SER A 364 20.65 -33.86 -8.45
N LEU A 365 21.30 -32.92 -9.14
CA LEU A 365 21.96 -31.77 -8.51
C LEU A 365 20.91 -30.71 -8.20
N THR A 366 20.74 -30.34 -6.93
CA THR A 366 19.81 -29.28 -6.53
C THR A 366 20.45 -28.26 -5.60
N LEU A 367 20.24 -26.97 -5.89
CA LEU A 367 20.50 -25.84 -5.02
C LEU A 367 19.16 -25.29 -4.51
N HIS A 368 18.89 -25.48 -3.21
CA HIS A 368 17.59 -25.17 -2.60
C HIS A 368 17.47 -23.73 -2.08
N ALA A 369 16.25 -23.18 -2.17
CA ALA A 369 15.83 -21.92 -1.57
C ALA A 369 16.83 -20.78 -1.79
N CYS A 370 17.21 -20.55 -3.05
CA CYS A 370 18.16 -19.52 -3.44
C CYS A 370 17.42 -18.19 -3.60
N PRO A 371 17.68 -17.17 -2.75
CA PRO A 371 17.03 -15.88 -2.88
C PRO A 371 17.61 -15.16 -4.11
N ILE A 372 16.71 -14.65 -4.95
CA ILE A 372 17.05 -13.75 -6.05
C ILE A 372 16.04 -12.60 -6.04
N SER A 373 16.56 -11.38 -5.96
CA SER A 373 15.80 -10.12 -6.02
C SER A 373 15.60 -9.64 -7.45
N ASP A 374 14.46 -8.99 -7.75
CA ASP A 374 14.11 -8.57 -9.12
C ASP A 374 15.16 -7.65 -9.77
N GLU A 375 15.86 -6.84 -8.98
CA GLU A 375 16.87 -5.87 -9.45
C GLU A 375 18.33 -6.34 -9.35
N GLU A 376 18.61 -7.48 -8.72
CA GLU A 376 19.98 -7.96 -8.61
C GLU A 376 20.42 -8.80 -9.81
N THR A 377 21.73 -8.80 -10.06
CA THR A 377 22.37 -9.67 -11.05
C THR A 377 22.67 -11.02 -10.41
N VAL A 378 22.18 -12.09 -11.02
CA VAL A 378 22.44 -13.48 -10.63
C VAL A 378 23.39 -14.13 -11.62
N THR A 379 24.44 -14.76 -11.10
CA THR A 379 25.39 -15.54 -11.89
C THR A 379 25.24 -17.02 -11.56
N PHE A 380 24.91 -17.82 -12.58
CA PHE A 380 24.93 -19.27 -12.56
C PHE A 380 26.26 -19.74 -13.13
N THR A 381 26.88 -20.75 -12.52
CA THR A 381 28.13 -21.34 -13.02
C THR A 381 28.08 -22.84 -12.83
N TYR A 382 28.65 -23.58 -13.77
CA TYR A 382 28.92 -25.00 -13.57
C TYR A 382 30.20 -25.46 -14.26
N LEU A 383 30.68 -26.60 -13.79
CA LEU A 383 31.92 -27.22 -14.22
C LEU A 383 31.75 -28.74 -14.19
N ILE A 384 32.05 -29.40 -15.30
CA ILE A 384 32.15 -30.86 -15.42
C ILE A 384 33.62 -31.21 -15.66
N ILE A 385 34.16 -32.14 -14.88
CA ILE A 385 35.54 -32.63 -15.01
C ILE A 385 35.60 -34.15 -15.11
N HIS A 386 36.61 -34.64 -15.81
CA HIS A 386 37.11 -36.02 -15.69
C HIS A 386 38.23 -36.02 -14.65
N ASN A 387 38.16 -36.92 -13.67
CA ASN A 387 39.27 -37.13 -12.73
C ASN A 387 39.32 -38.58 -12.23
N ASN A 388 40.32 -39.33 -12.68
CA ASN A 388 40.64 -40.68 -12.21
C ASN A 388 41.94 -40.72 -11.39
N SER A 389 42.78 -39.69 -11.52
CA SER A 389 44.10 -39.62 -10.89
C SER A 389 44.10 -39.22 -9.40
N ASN A 390 42.98 -38.74 -8.85
CA ASN A 390 42.88 -38.19 -7.50
C ASN A 390 41.76 -38.86 -6.68
N SER A 391 41.87 -38.84 -5.34
CA SER A 391 40.84 -39.45 -4.49
C SER A 391 39.52 -38.68 -4.55
N ARG A 392 38.39 -39.40 -4.68
CA ARG A 392 37.03 -38.82 -4.75
C ARG A 392 36.72 -37.74 -3.70
N PRO A 393 37.08 -37.90 -2.40
CA PRO A 393 36.84 -36.84 -1.40
C PRO A 393 37.66 -35.57 -1.62
N ASP A 394 38.90 -35.70 -2.11
CA ASP A 394 39.77 -34.56 -2.41
C ASP A 394 39.28 -33.80 -3.65
N VAL A 395 38.86 -34.53 -4.69
CA VAL A 395 38.26 -33.94 -5.90
C VAL A 395 37.01 -33.12 -5.56
N LEU A 396 36.06 -33.68 -4.79
CA LEU A 396 34.84 -32.98 -4.39
C LEU A 396 35.15 -31.72 -3.56
N LYS A 397 36.03 -31.83 -2.56
CA LYS A 397 36.45 -30.69 -1.73
C LYS A 397 37.11 -29.58 -2.56
N LYS A 398 37.96 -29.94 -3.51
CA LYS A 398 38.62 -28.96 -4.41
C LYS A 398 37.62 -28.29 -5.35
N LEU A 399 36.68 -29.05 -5.92
CA LEU A 399 35.59 -28.51 -6.73
C LEU A 399 34.72 -27.51 -5.95
N GLU A 400 34.30 -27.84 -4.73
CA GLU A 400 33.51 -26.93 -3.87
C GLU A 400 34.26 -25.63 -3.53
N VAL A 401 35.53 -25.72 -3.14
CA VAL A 401 36.36 -24.53 -2.86
C VAL A 401 36.52 -23.67 -4.12
N ALA A 402 36.72 -24.29 -5.27
CA ALA A 402 37.01 -23.59 -6.50
C ALA A 402 35.75 -22.94 -7.12
N ILE A 403 34.61 -23.64 -7.13
CA ILE A 403 33.33 -23.06 -7.58
C ILE A 403 32.87 -21.93 -6.64
N HIS A 404 33.11 -22.04 -5.33
CA HIS A 404 32.80 -20.97 -4.39
C HIS A 404 33.64 -19.72 -4.65
N ARG A 405 34.93 -19.87 -4.97
CA ARG A 405 35.81 -18.74 -5.37
C ARG A 405 35.31 -18.06 -6.64
N LEU A 406 34.92 -18.84 -7.66
CA LEU A 406 34.35 -18.30 -8.91
C LEU A 406 33.07 -17.50 -8.64
N GLY A 407 32.14 -18.03 -7.84
CA GLY A 407 30.93 -17.30 -7.44
C GLY A 407 31.22 -16.04 -6.62
N THR A 408 32.27 -16.04 -5.80
CA THR A 408 32.67 -14.86 -5.00
C THR A 408 33.18 -13.75 -5.92
N ALA A 409 34.05 -14.09 -6.88
CA ALA A 409 34.54 -13.15 -7.88
C ALA A 409 33.40 -12.56 -8.74
N ALA A 410 32.40 -13.37 -9.10
CA ALA A 410 31.22 -12.90 -9.83
C ALA A 410 30.41 -11.84 -9.04
N ILE A 411 30.24 -12.01 -7.72
CA ILE A 411 29.55 -11.02 -6.86
C ILE A 411 30.37 -9.73 -6.78
N GLU A 412 31.68 -9.82 -6.59
CA GLU A 412 32.58 -8.67 -6.55
C GLU A 412 32.56 -7.88 -7.87
N GLU A 413 32.59 -8.56 -9.01
CA GLU A 413 32.49 -7.91 -10.32
C GLU A 413 31.11 -7.27 -10.55
N ASN A 414 30.01 -7.94 -10.22
CA ASN A 414 28.65 -7.37 -10.29
C ASN A 414 28.53 -6.05 -9.50
N PHE A 415 29.21 -5.96 -8.35
CA PHE A 415 29.27 -4.76 -7.53
C PHE A 415 30.15 -3.64 -8.13
N ILE A 416 31.20 -3.99 -8.88
CA ILE A 416 32.07 -3.02 -9.57
C ILE A 416 31.41 -2.52 -10.87
N ALA A 417 30.78 -3.40 -11.64
CA ALA A 417 30.12 -3.08 -12.91
C ALA A 417 28.96 -2.08 -12.71
N SER A 418 28.11 -2.33 -11.70
CA SER A 418 27.00 -1.44 -11.33
C SER A 418 27.43 -0.03 -10.89
N ARG A 419 28.66 0.15 -10.41
CA ARG A 419 29.20 1.44 -9.92
C ARG A 419 30.07 2.21 -10.91
N SER A 420 30.64 1.56 -11.93
CA SER A 420 31.76 2.14 -12.69
C SER A 420 31.48 2.46 -14.16
N MET A 421 30.28 2.14 -14.69
CA MET A 421 29.94 2.22 -16.13
C MET A 421 30.93 1.47 -17.07
N ARG A 422 31.80 0.61 -16.53
CA ARG A 422 32.71 -0.21 -17.33
C ARG A 422 31.98 -1.41 -17.91
N LYS A 423 32.21 -1.67 -19.19
CA LYS A 423 31.89 -2.95 -19.85
C LYS A 423 33.12 -3.87 -19.80
N SER A 424 33.48 -4.38 -18.62
CA SER A 424 34.03 -5.76 -18.60
C SER A 424 32.84 -6.70 -18.75
N SER A 425 33.02 -7.80 -19.48
CA SER A 425 32.08 -8.91 -19.37
C SER A 425 32.38 -9.66 -18.06
N ILE A 426 31.39 -10.29 -17.46
CA ILE A 426 31.61 -11.02 -16.19
C ILE A 426 32.54 -12.23 -16.38
N GLY A 427 32.70 -12.70 -17.63
CA GLY A 427 33.75 -13.66 -17.97
C GLY A 427 35.17 -13.09 -17.89
N ASP A 428 35.35 -11.77 -18.03
CA ASP A 428 36.66 -11.12 -18.03
C ASP A 428 37.24 -10.96 -16.61
N ALA A 429 36.47 -10.54 -15.59
CA ALA A 429 37.03 -10.47 -14.23
C ALA A 429 36.92 -11.79 -13.45
N ILE A 430 36.00 -12.70 -13.79
CA ILE A 430 36.15 -14.12 -13.44
C ILE A 430 37.48 -14.64 -14.03
N GLY A 431 37.75 -14.42 -15.32
CA GLY A 431 39.03 -14.75 -15.97
C GLY A 431 40.25 -14.05 -15.37
N ALA A 432 40.11 -12.82 -14.87
CA ALA A 432 41.18 -12.08 -14.20
C ALA A 432 41.48 -12.62 -12.80
N ALA A 433 40.43 -13.00 -12.04
CA ALA A 433 40.56 -13.71 -10.76
C ALA A 433 41.19 -15.11 -10.92
N MET A 434 41.18 -15.63 -12.15
CA MET A 434 41.77 -16.91 -12.54
C MET A 434 43.24 -16.82 -13.01
N SER A 435 43.71 -15.64 -13.46
CA SER A 435 45.13 -15.31 -13.74
C SER A 435 45.81 -16.03 -14.93
N THR A 436 46.56 -15.40 -15.84
CA THR A 436 46.89 -13.98 -16.12
C THR A 436 47.01 -13.73 -17.64
N ALA A 437 45.90 -13.65 -18.38
CA ALA A 437 45.88 -13.14 -19.76
C ALA A 437 44.48 -12.60 -20.12
N PRO A 438 44.36 -11.50 -20.88
CA PRO A 438 43.06 -11.01 -21.35
C PRO A 438 42.50 -11.92 -22.45
N VAL A 439 41.22 -12.29 -22.34
CA VAL A 439 40.51 -13.13 -23.31
C VAL A 439 39.49 -12.29 -24.09
N PRO A 440 39.32 -12.45 -25.42
CA PRO A 440 38.31 -11.71 -26.17
C PRO A 440 36.90 -12.28 -25.99
N VAL A 441 35.92 -11.40 -25.75
CA VAL A 441 34.50 -11.73 -25.54
C VAL A 441 33.80 -12.08 -26.87
N SER A 442 34.07 -13.25 -27.44
CA SER A 442 33.26 -13.82 -28.54
C SER A 442 33.38 -15.34 -28.75
N GLU A 443 33.93 -16.09 -27.80
CA GLU A 443 34.01 -17.56 -27.82
C GLU A 443 33.60 -18.12 -26.45
N PRO A 444 33.15 -19.39 -26.36
CA PRO A 444 32.65 -19.97 -25.10
C PRO A 444 33.69 -19.89 -23.98
N ALA A 445 33.22 -19.69 -22.73
CA ALA A 445 34.02 -19.40 -21.53
C ALA A 445 35.06 -20.48 -21.14
N VAL A 446 35.09 -21.58 -21.89
CA VAL A 446 35.92 -22.78 -21.71
C VAL A 446 37.43 -22.50 -21.78
N ARG A 447 37.92 -21.62 -22.67
CA ARG A 447 39.38 -21.34 -22.77
C ARG A 447 39.97 -20.72 -21.47
N PRO A 448 39.32 -19.73 -20.82
CA PRO A 448 39.68 -19.30 -19.46
C PRO A 448 39.77 -20.45 -18.44
N PHE A 449 38.79 -21.37 -18.43
CA PHE A 449 38.76 -22.48 -17.47
C PHE A 449 39.89 -23.48 -17.65
N GLU A 450 40.35 -23.71 -18.88
CA GLU A 450 41.51 -24.56 -19.18
C GLU A 450 42.78 -24.04 -18.50
N GLY A 451 43.14 -22.78 -18.77
CA GLY A 451 44.35 -22.16 -18.22
C GLY A 451 44.35 -22.07 -16.68
N TRP A 452 43.18 -21.92 -16.07
CA TRP A 452 43.00 -21.85 -14.61
C TRP A 452 43.03 -23.20 -13.91
N ALA A 453 42.37 -24.20 -14.51
CA ALA A 453 42.33 -25.55 -13.97
C ALA A 453 43.76 -26.12 -13.84
N ASP A 454 44.61 -25.81 -14.83
CA ASP A 454 46.00 -26.25 -14.90
C ASP A 454 46.97 -25.35 -14.11
N SER A 455 46.66 -24.06 -13.88
CA SER A 455 47.53 -23.09 -13.15
C SER A 455 47.37 -23.10 -11.62
N GLU A 456 47.25 -24.29 -11.04
CA GLU A 456 46.97 -24.52 -9.60
C GLU A 456 45.56 -24.09 -9.13
N GLY A 457 44.69 -23.55 -10.00
CA GLY A 457 43.36 -23.05 -9.62
C GLY A 457 42.44 -24.10 -8.97
N LEU A 458 42.54 -25.36 -9.42
CA LEU A 458 41.91 -26.53 -8.79
C LEU A 458 42.84 -27.30 -7.82
N GLY A 459 44.14 -26.99 -7.79
CA GLY A 459 45.10 -27.60 -6.87
C GLY A 459 45.24 -29.13 -6.98
N MET A 460 44.97 -29.72 -8.15
CA MET A 460 45.12 -31.16 -8.39
C MET A 460 45.73 -31.43 -9.77
N PRO A 461 46.62 -32.43 -9.91
CA PRO A 461 47.18 -32.79 -11.20
C PRO A 461 46.13 -33.49 -12.08
N PHE A 462 46.04 -33.03 -13.33
CA PHE A 462 45.34 -33.72 -14.40
C PHE A 462 46.34 -34.55 -15.21
N LEU A 463 46.18 -35.87 -15.17
CA LEU A 463 47.01 -36.84 -15.89
C LEU A 463 46.11 -37.73 -16.75
N ASN A 464 46.69 -38.44 -17.73
CA ASN A 464 45.99 -39.50 -18.47
C ASN A 464 44.62 -39.10 -19.08
N CYS A 465 44.51 -37.88 -19.62
CA CYS A 465 43.28 -37.32 -20.22
C CYS A 465 42.22 -36.80 -19.23
N ASP A 466 42.49 -36.83 -17.92
CA ASP A 466 41.75 -36.06 -16.92
C ASP A 466 41.77 -34.55 -17.27
N GLY A 467 40.82 -33.79 -16.72
CA GLY A 467 40.71 -32.35 -16.93
C GLY A 467 39.26 -31.85 -16.97
N VAL A 468 39.09 -30.55 -17.13
CA VAL A 468 37.77 -29.96 -17.40
C VAL A 468 37.25 -30.44 -18.76
N VAL A 469 35.96 -30.75 -18.86
CA VAL A 469 35.32 -31.28 -20.08
C VAL A 469 34.06 -30.52 -20.49
N ALA A 470 33.43 -29.76 -19.59
CA ALA A 470 32.46 -28.71 -19.90
C ALA A 470 32.47 -27.65 -18.80
N ALA A 471 32.15 -26.40 -19.14
CA ALA A 471 31.94 -25.31 -18.19
C ALA A 471 31.09 -24.22 -18.86
N GLU A 472 30.27 -23.52 -18.08
CA GLU A 472 29.59 -22.30 -18.52
C GLU A 472 29.42 -21.33 -17.34
N VAL A 473 29.38 -20.04 -17.65
CA VAL A 473 28.94 -18.97 -16.76
C VAL A 473 27.80 -18.21 -17.44
N THR A 474 26.58 -18.34 -16.91
CA THR A 474 25.42 -17.56 -17.37
C THR A 474 25.10 -16.49 -16.36
N THR A 475 24.84 -15.25 -16.81
CA THR A 475 24.42 -14.15 -15.95
C THR A 475 23.13 -13.51 -16.45
N LEU A 476 22.19 -13.26 -15.53
CA LEU A 476 20.87 -12.67 -15.78
C LEU A 476 20.52 -11.65 -14.67
N LYS A 477 19.49 -10.84 -14.89
CA LYS A 477 18.78 -10.15 -13.80
C LYS A 477 17.76 -11.08 -13.15
N GLY A 478 17.48 -10.90 -11.86
CA GLY A 478 16.40 -11.63 -11.17
C GLY A 478 15.02 -11.43 -11.80
N SER A 479 14.75 -10.23 -12.31
CA SER A 479 13.54 -9.93 -13.11
C SER A 479 13.44 -10.76 -14.41
N GLU A 480 14.55 -11.11 -15.05
CA GLU A 480 14.57 -11.97 -16.24
C GLU A 480 14.30 -13.44 -15.86
N VAL A 481 14.93 -13.93 -14.78
CA VAL A 481 14.65 -15.27 -14.22
C VAL A 481 13.15 -15.41 -13.87
N LYS A 482 12.58 -14.39 -13.25
CA LYS A 482 11.15 -14.32 -12.91
C LYS A 482 10.25 -14.27 -14.14
N ALA A 483 10.62 -13.49 -15.16
CA ALA A 483 9.89 -13.42 -16.43
C ALA A 483 9.81 -14.80 -17.10
N HIS A 484 10.91 -15.56 -17.11
CA HIS A 484 10.94 -16.91 -17.65
C HIS A 484 10.03 -17.91 -16.92
N LEU A 485 9.68 -17.65 -15.65
CA LEU A 485 8.84 -18.53 -14.82
C LEU A 485 7.35 -18.18 -14.85
N SER A 486 7.00 -16.97 -15.31
CA SER A 486 5.65 -16.39 -15.27
C SER A 486 4.55 -17.21 -15.98
N LEU A 487 4.91 -18.13 -16.88
CA LEU A 487 3.97 -18.92 -17.69
C LEU A 487 3.82 -20.38 -17.25
N GLY A 488 4.66 -20.88 -16.33
CA GLY A 488 4.69 -22.33 -16.06
C GLY A 488 5.41 -22.79 -14.80
N ASN A 489 5.82 -21.90 -13.90
CA ASN A 489 6.54 -22.19 -12.64
C ASN A 489 7.89 -22.91 -12.76
N THR A 490 8.29 -23.35 -13.95
CA THR A 490 9.58 -23.98 -14.25
C THR A 490 10.16 -23.42 -15.54
N TRP A 491 11.41 -22.95 -15.50
CA TRP A 491 12.17 -22.49 -16.65
C TRP A 491 13.21 -23.55 -17.00
N LYS A 492 13.21 -24.02 -18.24
CA LYS A 492 14.09 -25.09 -18.72
C LYS A 492 15.05 -24.57 -19.78
N VAL A 493 16.34 -24.80 -19.59
CA VAL A 493 17.40 -24.41 -20.54
C VAL A 493 18.25 -25.62 -20.87
N VAL A 494 18.41 -25.90 -22.16
CA VAL A 494 19.40 -26.87 -22.66
C VAL A 494 20.61 -26.09 -23.16
N ASP A 495 21.66 -26.13 -22.37
CA ASP A 495 22.93 -25.49 -22.68
C ASP A 495 23.82 -26.45 -23.49
N LYS A 496 24.64 -25.95 -24.43
CA LYS A 496 25.35 -26.79 -25.42
C LYS A 496 26.84 -26.49 -25.52
N HIS A 497 27.67 -27.44 -25.08
CA HIS A 497 29.11 -27.23 -24.93
C HIS A 497 29.90 -28.19 -25.80
N LYS A 498 30.92 -27.62 -26.45
CA LYS A 498 32.08 -28.36 -26.92
C LYS A 498 33.13 -28.26 -25.83
N GLY A 499 33.62 -29.40 -25.37
CA GLY A 499 34.60 -29.51 -24.31
C GLY A 499 35.99 -29.02 -24.72
N MET A 500 36.96 -29.28 -23.84
CA MET A 500 38.32 -28.80 -24.04
C MET A 500 39.11 -29.66 -25.01
N LYS A 501 40.06 -29.05 -25.73
CA LYS A 501 40.92 -29.79 -26.67
C LYS A 501 41.79 -30.76 -25.90
N ALA A 502 41.80 -32.02 -26.29
CA ALA A 502 42.68 -33.02 -25.69
C ALA A 502 43.99 -33.16 -26.50
N PRO A 503 45.06 -33.69 -25.90
CA PRO A 503 46.10 -34.36 -26.67
C PRO A 503 45.48 -35.38 -27.63
N ALA A 504 46.01 -35.50 -28.85
CA ALA A 504 45.38 -36.29 -29.92
C ALA A 504 45.21 -37.80 -29.61
N TRP A 505 45.89 -38.32 -28.58
CA TRP A 505 45.80 -39.70 -28.11
C TRP A 505 44.69 -39.97 -27.09
N CYS A 506 44.00 -38.93 -26.60
CA CYS A 506 42.93 -39.09 -25.62
C CYS A 506 41.59 -39.53 -26.24
N GLY A 507 41.21 -38.89 -27.35
CA GLY A 507 39.90 -39.08 -27.98
C GLY A 507 39.41 -37.80 -28.68
N PRO A 508 38.15 -37.77 -29.13
CA PRO A 508 37.53 -36.56 -29.65
C PRO A 508 37.36 -35.49 -28.55
N VAL A 509 37.01 -34.27 -28.96
CA VAL A 509 36.62 -33.22 -28.02
C VAL A 509 35.24 -33.56 -27.47
N SER A 510 35.07 -33.70 -26.15
CA SER A 510 33.76 -34.03 -25.58
C SER A 510 32.67 -33.06 -26.04
N GLN A 511 31.42 -33.51 -26.05
CA GLN A 511 30.27 -32.65 -26.30
C GLN A 511 29.17 -32.98 -25.31
N TYR A 512 28.66 -31.96 -24.62
CA TYR A 512 27.63 -32.11 -23.58
C TYR A 512 26.47 -31.16 -23.85
N HIS A 513 25.25 -31.65 -23.65
CA HIS A 513 24.09 -30.79 -23.46
C HIS A 513 23.63 -30.89 -21.99
N VAL A 514 23.47 -29.76 -21.30
CA VAL A 514 23.12 -29.74 -19.87
C VAL A 514 21.74 -29.10 -19.69
N LEU A 515 20.81 -29.86 -19.09
CA LEU A 515 19.45 -29.38 -18.81
C LEU A 515 19.36 -28.79 -17.41
N TRP A 516 19.18 -27.48 -17.38
CA TRP A 516 18.84 -26.71 -16.19
C TRP A 516 17.33 -26.60 -16.05
N ASN A 517 16.83 -26.73 -14.82
CA ASN A 517 15.47 -26.37 -14.45
C ASN A 517 15.55 -25.40 -13.27
N VAL A 518 15.03 -24.19 -13.42
CA VAL A 518 14.79 -23.27 -12.29
C VAL A 518 13.30 -23.32 -11.98
N GLU A 519 12.92 -23.33 -10.71
CA GLU A 519 11.53 -23.35 -10.25
C GLU A 519 11.36 -22.55 -8.95
N PHE A 520 10.14 -22.15 -8.61
CA PHE A 520 9.85 -21.51 -7.33
C PHE A 520 10.02 -22.51 -6.16
N SER A 521 10.49 -22.01 -5.00
CA SER A 521 10.78 -22.83 -3.80
C SER A 521 9.59 -23.09 -2.87
#